data_AF-A0A9P4T6U4-F1
#
_entry.id   AF-A0A9P4T6U4-F1
#
_cell.length_a   1.000
_cell.length_b   1.000
_cell.length_c   1.000
_cell.angle_alpha   90.00
_cell.angle_beta   90.00
_cell.angle_gamma   90.00
#
_symmetry.space_group_name_H-M   'P 1'
#
loop_
_entity.id
_entity.type
_entity.pdbx_description
1 polymer ?
#
loop_
_entity_poly.entity_id
_entity_poly.type
_entity_poly.pdbx_seq_one_letter_code
_entity_poly.pdbx_strand_id
1 'polypeptide(L)'
;MSLKASIDIAAPPSAVRAKFLDFASLPTYTHFFESITSPHPGTSLSKGDVVDVKLADSPSFKGAIQTNTPTLFQWTGSLPFVFTGTHSFRFEPSVEIPGGTLFVQEEVFSGALGPLMGENAVARMLGFREKTRKTWEGFNADLKGVCEGGK
;
A
#
# COMPACT_ATOMS: atom_id res chain seq x y z
N MET A 1 1.62 -0.51 16.25
CA MET A 1 2.87 0.06 15.68
C MET A 1 2.54 0.62 14.31
N SER A 2 3.04 1.80 13.93
CA SER A 2 2.80 2.35 12.59
C SER A 2 4.11 2.51 11.79
N LEU A 3 3.99 2.31 10.48
CA LEU A 3 4.97 2.66 9.47
C LEU A 3 4.31 3.64 8.49
N LYS A 4 5.08 4.62 8.02
CA LYS A 4 4.62 5.63 7.05
C LYS A 4 5.72 5.90 6.05
N ALA A 5 5.35 6.03 4.77
CA ALA A 5 6.18 6.55 3.69
C ALA A 5 5.34 7.50 2.84
N SER A 6 5.94 8.54 2.27
CA SER A 6 5.24 9.51 1.44
C SER A 6 6.14 10.02 0.31
N ILE A 7 5.51 10.46 -0.77
CA ILE A 7 6.20 11.05 -1.93
C ILE A 7 5.29 12.05 -2.63
N ASP A 8 5.89 13.08 -3.23
CA ASP A 8 5.20 14.02 -4.11
C ASP A 8 5.29 13.57 -5.57
N ILE A 9 4.13 13.51 -6.21
CA ILE A 9 3.94 13.09 -7.60
C ILE A 9 3.37 14.27 -8.38
N ALA A 10 3.98 14.64 -9.48
CA ALA A 10 3.55 15.70 -10.40
C ALA A 10 2.40 15.25 -11.32
N ALA A 11 1.38 14.65 -10.71
CA ALA A 11 0.13 14.24 -11.36
C ALA A 11 -1.04 14.54 -10.40
N PRO A 12 -2.27 14.77 -10.89
CA PRO A 12 -3.40 15.07 -10.04
C PRO A 12 -3.84 13.86 -9.20
N PRO A 13 -4.43 14.05 -7.99
CA PRO A 13 -4.75 12.95 -7.07
C PRO A 13 -5.69 11.90 -7.67
N SER A 14 -6.62 12.35 -8.51
CA SER A 14 -7.53 11.46 -9.23
C SER A 14 -6.81 10.54 -10.21
N ALA A 15 -5.77 11.02 -10.90
CA ALA A 15 -4.98 10.23 -11.85
C ALA A 15 -4.10 9.21 -11.10
N VAL A 16 -3.40 9.65 -10.05
CA VAL A 16 -2.59 8.76 -9.21
C VAL A 16 -3.45 7.66 -8.60
N ARG A 17 -4.63 8.02 -8.06
CA ARG A 17 -5.58 7.06 -7.51
C ARG A 17 -6.10 6.09 -8.57
N ALA A 18 -6.51 6.60 -9.74
CA ALA A 18 -6.98 5.74 -10.83
C ALA A 18 -5.91 4.74 -11.22
N LYS A 19 -4.63 5.15 -11.23
CA LYS A 19 -3.54 4.27 -11.60
C LYS A 19 -3.19 3.25 -10.52
N PHE A 20 -3.28 3.65 -9.24
CA PHE A 20 -3.16 2.72 -8.12
C PHE A 20 -4.28 1.66 -8.09
N LEU A 21 -5.52 2.06 -8.36
CA LEU A 21 -6.68 1.15 -8.38
C LEU A 21 -6.76 0.30 -9.65
N ASP A 22 -5.94 0.58 -10.66
CA ASP A 22 -5.75 -0.26 -11.84
C ASP A 22 -4.84 -1.44 -11.49
N PHE A 23 -5.41 -2.37 -10.71
CA PHE A 23 -4.73 -3.54 -10.16
C PHE A 23 -4.08 -4.42 -11.22
N ALA A 24 -4.64 -4.46 -12.43
CA ALA A 24 -4.09 -5.22 -13.55
C ALA A 24 -2.77 -4.61 -14.07
N SER A 25 -2.61 -3.29 -13.94
CA SER A 25 -1.40 -2.58 -14.37
C SER A 25 -0.29 -2.55 -13.31
N LEU A 26 -0.60 -2.74 -12.03
CA LEU A 26 0.41 -2.74 -10.96
C LEU A 26 1.65 -3.61 -11.27
N PRO A 27 1.52 -4.89 -11.64
CA PRO A 27 2.69 -5.75 -11.88
C PRO A 27 3.50 -5.35 -13.13
N THR A 28 3.01 -4.43 -13.97
CA THR A 28 3.75 -4.00 -15.18
C THR A 28 4.79 -2.94 -14.88
N TYR A 29 4.69 -2.23 -13.75
CA TYR A 29 5.59 -1.13 -13.41
C TYR A 29 6.18 -1.22 -12.01
N THR A 30 5.65 -2.07 -11.13
CA THR A 30 6.26 -2.32 -9.82
C THR A 30 6.44 -3.80 -9.56
N HIS A 31 7.51 -4.14 -8.84
CA HIS A 31 7.76 -5.48 -8.33
C HIS A 31 7.12 -5.72 -6.95
N PHE A 32 6.48 -4.72 -6.34
CA PHE A 32 5.92 -4.87 -5.00
C PHE A 32 4.63 -5.71 -4.98
N PHE A 33 3.72 -5.44 -5.91
CA PHE A 33 2.47 -6.17 -6.08
C PHE A 33 2.61 -7.15 -7.24
N GLU A 34 2.56 -8.46 -6.96
CA GLU A 34 2.49 -9.48 -8.01
C GLU A 34 1.08 -9.54 -8.61
N SER A 35 0.06 -9.51 -7.77
CA SER A 35 -1.33 -9.44 -8.22
C SER A 35 -2.27 -8.93 -7.12
N ILE A 36 -3.32 -8.21 -7.54
CA ILE A 36 -4.46 -7.88 -6.69
C ILE A 36 -5.72 -8.28 -7.44
N THR A 37 -6.48 -9.22 -6.88
CA THR A 37 -7.72 -9.69 -7.48
C THR A 37 -8.91 -9.09 -6.73
N SER A 38 -9.68 -8.26 -7.44
CA SER A 38 -10.95 -7.73 -6.95
C SER A 38 -12.06 -8.79 -7.06
N PRO A 39 -12.95 -8.93 -6.07
CA PRO A 39 -14.15 -9.76 -6.19
C PRO A 39 -15.14 -9.21 -7.23
N HIS A 40 -15.06 -7.90 -7.51
CA HIS A 40 -15.89 -7.19 -8.47
C HIS A 40 -14.99 -6.44 -9.46
N PRO A 41 -14.40 -7.13 -10.46
CA PRO A 41 -13.55 -6.49 -11.46
C PRO A 41 -14.35 -5.41 -12.21
N GLY A 42 -13.77 -4.21 -12.33
CA GLY A 42 -14.39 -3.08 -13.03
C GLY A 42 -15.42 -2.28 -12.21
N THR A 43 -15.70 -2.67 -10.96
CA THR A 43 -16.58 -1.91 -10.05
C THR A 43 -15.76 -1.27 -8.93
N SER A 44 -16.21 -0.11 -8.43
CA SER A 44 -15.58 0.50 -7.26
C SER A 44 -15.78 -0.39 -6.04
N LEU A 45 -14.68 -0.76 -5.38
CA LEU A 45 -14.70 -1.53 -4.14
C LEU A 45 -15.44 -0.79 -3.03
N SER A 46 -16.33 -1.47 -2.34
CA SER A 46 -17.07 -0.96 -1.19
C SER A 46 -16.49 -1.47 0.12
N LYS A 47 -16.81 -0.78 1.21
CA LYS A 47 -16.44 -1.25 2.55
C LYS A 47 -17.02 -2.65 2.79
N GLY A 48 -16.17 -3.57 3.25
CA GLY A 48 -16.51 -4.97 3.48
C GLY A 48 -16.17 -5.90 2.32
N ASP A 49 -15.87 -5.38 1.12
CA ASP A 49 -15.33 -6.20 0.04
C ASP A 49 -13.96 -6.74 0.43
N VAL A 50 -13.63 -7.93 -0.07
CA VAL A 50 -12.36 -8.60 0.23
C VAL A 50 -11.60 -8.84 -1.06
N VAL A 51 -10.44 -8.18 -1.18
CA VAL A 51 -9.52 -8.40 -2.29
C VAL A 51 -8.49 -9.45 -1.93
N ASP A 52 -8.08 -10.25 -2.91
CA ASP A 52 -6.93 -11.16 -2.75
C ASP A 52 -5.66 -10.43 -3.18
N VAL A 53 -4.70 -10.29 -2.27
CA VAL A 53 -3.47 -9.52 -2.46
C VAL A 53 -2.29 -10.47 -2.43
N LYS A 54 -1.48 -10.44 -3.48
CA LYS A 54 -0.22 -11.14 -3.58
C LYS A 54 0.90 -10.11 -3.70
N LEU A 55 1.69 -9.97 -2.64
CA LEU A 55 2.92 -9.18 -2.65
C LEU A 55 4.10 -10.08 -3.02
N ALA A 56 5.12 -9.48 -3.64
CA ALA A 56 6.36 -10.18 -3.91
C ALA A 56 7.02 -10.69 -2.62
N ASP A 57 7.59 -11.88 -2.71
CA ASP A 57 8.25 -12.58 -1.59
C ASP A 57 7.36 -12.81 -0.36
N SER A 58 6.03 -12.75 -0.52
CA SER A 58 5.06 -12.92 0.57
C SER A 58 3.94 -13.89 0.19
N PRO A 59 3.34 -14.61 1.16
CA PRO A 59 2.13 -15.38 0.91
C PRO A 59 0.98 -14.45 0.49
N SER A 60 0.03 -14.97 -0.30
CA SER A 60 -1.20 -14.24 -0.58
C SER A 60 -2.01 -14.07 0.70
N PHE A 61 -2.66 -12.92 0.83
CA PHE A 61 -3.53 -12.62 1.96
C PHE A 61 -4.79 -11.90 1.49
N LYS A 62 -5.80 -11.91 2.34
CA LYS A 62 -7.07 -11.23 2.09
C LYS A 62 -7.04 -9.83 2.69
N GLY A 63 -7.27 -8.83 1.85
CA GLY A 63 -7.40 -7.42 2.24
C GLY A 63 -8.88 -7.03 2.29
N ALA A 64 -9.44 -6.88 3.49
CA ALA A 64 -10.80 -6.39 3.65
C ALA A 64 -10.83 -4.87 3.52
N ILE A 65 -11.59 -4.33 2.57
CA ILE A 65 -11.70 -2.90 2.32
C ILE A 65 -12.42 -2.22 3.50
N GLN A 66 -11.74 -1.24 4.10
CA GLN A 66 -12.29 -0.44 5.19
C GLN A 66 -12.87 0.87 4.68
N THR A 67 -12.16 1.52 3.75
CA THR A 67 -12.51 2.84 3.23
C THR A 67 -12.10 2.91 1.76
N ASN A 68 -12.98 3.41 0.90
CA ASN A 68 -12.64 3.73 -0.49
C ASN A 68 -13.28 5.06 -0.86
N THR A 69 -12.56 6.15 -0.65
CA THR A 69 -12.95 7.51 -1.03
C THR A 69 -11.97 8.06 -2.09
N PRO A 70 -12.25 9.23 -2.68
CA PRO A 70 -11.34 9.85 -3.65
C PRO A 70 -9.96 10.19 -3.08
N THR A 71 -9.84 10.40 -1.78
CA THR A 71 -8.60 10.82 -1.11
C THR A 71 -7.99 9.74 -0.22
N LEU A 72 -8.74 8.68 0.08
CA LEU A 72 -8.31 7.65 1.03
C LEU A 72 -8.80 6.27 0.59
N PHE A 73 -7.85 5.36 0.37
CA PHE A 73 -8.11 3.94 0.20
C PHE A 73 -7.49 3.18 1.36
N GLN A 74 -8.28 2.37 2.06
CA GLN A 74 -7.84 1.59 3.20
C GLN A 74 -8.31 0.16 3.07
N TRP A 75 -7.41 -0.76 3.40
CA TRP A 75 -7.76 -2.15 3.63
C TRP A 75 -7.17 -2.63 4.96
N THR A 76 -7.71 -3.71 5.47
CA THR A 76 -7.11 -4.46 6.58
C THR A 76 -6.69 -5.81 6.03
N GLY A 77 -5.38 -6.04 5.98
CA GLY A 77 -4.79 -7.33 5.69
C GLY A 77 -4.57 -8.13 6.96
N SER A 78 -4.91 -9.41 6.93
CA SER A 78 -4.62 -10.33 8.05
C SER A 78 -3.98 -11.61 7.54
N LEU A 79 -2.83 -11.96 8.10
CA LEU A 79 -2.23 -13.28 7.98
C LEU A 79 -2.41 -14.01 9.32
N PRO A 80 -3.21 -15.08 9.37
CA PRO A 80 -3.50 -15.78 10.61
C PRO A 80 -2.20 -16.23 11.29
N PHE A 81 -2.08 -15.96 12.60
CA PHE A 81 -0.90 -16.23 13.44
C PHE A 81 0.37 -15.41 13.16
N VAL A 82 0.39 -14.55 12.13
CA VAL A 82 1.59 -13.77 11.76
C VAL A 82 1.42 -12.29 12.08
N PHE A 83 0.41 -11.63 11.51
CA PHE A 83 0.09 -10.22 11.82
C PHE A 83 -1.29 -9.83 11.27
N THR A 84 -1.86 -8.77 11.83
CA THR A 84 -2.96 -8.01 11.21
C THR A 84 -2.51 -6.56 11.05
N GLY A 85 -2.77 -5.97 9.89
CA GLY A 85 -2.34 -4.62 9.53
C GLY A 85 -3.45 -3.90 8.79
N THR A 86 -3.67 -2.63 9.15
CA THR A 86 -4.51 -1.74 8.34
C THR A 86 -3.64 -0.81 7.52
N HIS A 87 -3.65 -0.99 6.21
CA HIS A 87 -2.90 -0.17 5.26
C HIS A 87 -3.80 0.93 4.74
N SER A 88 -3.28 2.15 4.76
CA SER A 88 -3.93 3.36 4.33
C SER A 88 -3.10 4.02 3.24
N PHE A 89 -3.74 4.28 2.11
CA PHE A 89 -3.21 4.98 0.96
C PHE A 89 -3.95 6.31 0.84
N ARG A 90 -3.27 7.43 1.07
CA ARG A 90 -3.83 8.78 0.92
C ARG A 90 -3.33 9.41 -0.36
N PHE A 91 -4.26 10.06 -1.07
CA PHE A 91 -4.03 10.80 -2.30
C PHE A 91 -4.43 12.25 -2.05
N GLU A 92 -3.55 13.00 -1.39
CA GLU A 92 -3.81 14.39 -1.00
C GLU A 92 -3.20 15.35 -2.02
N PRO A 93 -3.75 16.56 -2.22
CA PRO A 93 -3.09 17.56 -3.05
C PRO A 93 -1.71 17.91 -2.47
N SER A 94 -0.69 17.95 -3.34
CA SER A 94 0.66 18.35 -2.91
C SER A 94 0.71 19.83 -2.57
N VAL A 95 1.44 20.17 -1.51
CA VAL A 95 1.76 21.55 -1.14
C VAL A 95 2.99 22.06 -1.91
N GLU A 96 3.88 21.15 -2.32
CA GLU A 96 5.14 21.48 -3.01
C GLU A 96 4.97 21.57 -4.53
N ILE A 97 4.09 20.74 -5.11
CA ILE A 97 3.86 20.66 -6.55
C ILE A 97 2.43 21.15 -6.87
N PRO A 98 2.26 22.33 -7.49
CA PRO A 98 0.95 22.82 -7.91
C PRO A 98 0.24 21.83 -8.85
N GLY A 99 -0.94 21.35 -8.44
CA GLY A 99 -1.70 20.33 -9.18
C GLY A 99 -1.15 18.90 -9.05
N GLY A 100 -0.10 18.71 -8.23
CA GLY A 100 0.44 17.41 -7.89
C GLY A 100 -0.29 16.72 -6.73
N THR A 101 0.19 15.53 -6.38
CA THR A 101 -0.35 14.68 -5.32
C THR A 101 0.72 14.33 -4.32
N LEU A 102 0.43 14.56 -3.05
CA LEU A 102 1.14 13.92 -1.94
C LEU A 102 0.53 12.52 -1.74
N PHE A 103 1.27 11.51 -2.20
CA PHE A 103 0.91 10.12 -1.99
C PHE A 103 1.49 9.64 -0.65
N VAL A 104 0.64 9.12 0.24
CA VAL A 104 1.05 8.66 1.56
C VAL A 104 0.61 7.22 1.78
N GLN A 105 1.57 6.36 2.07
CA GLN A 105 1.35 4.99 2.53
C GLN A 105 1.56 4.92 4.04
N GLU A 106 0.60 4.32 4.73
CA GLU A 106 0.65 4.11 6.17
C GLU A 106 0.08 2.75 6.55
N GLU A 107 0.85 1.92 7.25
CA GLU A 107 0.36 0.64 7.78
C GLU A 107 0.37 0.69 9.30
N VAL A 108 -0.79 0.46 9.89
CA VAL A 108 -0.96 0.30 11.34
C VAL A 108 -1.07 -1.18 11.65
N PHE A 109 0.05 -1.77 12.07
CA PHE A 109 0.10 -3.15 12.54
C PHE A 109 -0.55 -3.25 13.92
N SER A 110 -1.58 -4.10 14.00
CA SER A 110 -2.37 -4.39 15.19
C SER A 110 -2.42 -5.91 15.38
N GLY A 111 -1.91 -6.41 16.50
CA GLY A 111 -1.79 -7.85 16.76
C GLY A 111 -0.45 -8.19 17.39
N ALA A 112 -0.36 -9.35 18.02
CA ALA A 112 0.91 -9.85 18.51
C ALA A 112 1.83 -10.05 17.30
N LEU A 113 2.94 -9.32 17.23
CA LEU A 113 4.13 -9.88 16.60
C LEU A 113 4.37 -11.18 17.37
N GLY A 114 3.95 -12.33 16.82
CA GLY A 114 4.07 -13.63 17.50
C GLY A 114 5.46 -13.78 18.13
N PRO A 115 5.59 -14.50 19.26
CA PRO A 115 6.57 -14.23 20.31
C PRO A 115 8.00 -14.06 19.78
N LEU A 116 8.36 -12.81 19.52
CA LEU A 116 9.73 -12.32 19.56
C LEU A 116 10.13 -12.17 21.05
N MET A 117 9.97 -13.22 21.85
CA MET A 117 10.47 -13.33 23.22
C MET A 117 11.91 -13.85 23.18
N GLY A 118 12.80 -13.10 22.55
CA GLY A 118 14.24 -13.39 22.55
C GLY A 118 15.04 -12.11 22.35
N GLU A 119 16.29 -12.08 22.81
CA GLU A 119 17.17 -10.91 22.83
C GLU A 119 17.35 -10.19 21.47
N ASN A 120 16.99 -10.85 20.36
CA ASN A 120 17.05 -10.30 19.00
C ASN A 120 15.73 -9.73 18.45
N ALA A 121 14.70 -9.62 19.29
CA ALA A 121 13.39 -9.10 18.91
C ALA A 121 13.43 -7.69 18.32
N VAL A 122 14.15 -6.80 19.00
CA VAL A 122 14.26 -5.38 18.64
C VAL A 122 15.02 -5.22 17.32
N ALA A 123 16.13 -5.94 17.15
CA ALA A 123 16.92 -5.90 15.91
C ALA A 123 16.13 -6.44 14.71
N ARG A 124 15.38 -7.54 14.88
CA ARG A 124 14.49 -8.09 13.84
C ARG A 124 13.36 -7.13 13.49
N MET A 125 12.78 -6.48 14.50
CA MET A 125 11.74 -5.48 14.30
C MET A 125 12.27 -4.26 13.55
N LEU A 126 13.44 -3.74 13.90
CA LEU A 126 14.09 -2.64 13.18
C LEU A 126 14.42 -3.01 11.74
N GLY A 127 14.99 -4.21 11.51
CA GLY A 127 15.27 -4.71 10.16
C GLY A 127 14.01 -4.87 9.31
N PHE A 128 12.92 -5.38 9.90
CA PHE A 128 11.62 -5.44 9.23
C PHE A 128 11.10 -4.06 8.84
N ARG A 129 11.15 -3.08 9.76
CA ARG A 129 10.74 -1.70 9.48
C ARG A 129 11.51 -1.07 8.34
N GLU A 130 12.83 -1.22 8.34
CA GLU A 130 13.69 -0.63 7.32
C GLU A 130 13.44 -1.29 5.97
N LYS A 131 13.32 -2.62 5.93
CA LYS A 131 12.98 -3.36 4.71
C LYS A 131 11.62 -2.93 4.15
N THR A 132 10.57 -2.91 4.97
CA THR A 132 9.23 -2.48 4.54
C THR A 132 9.23 -1.05 4.03
N ARG A 133 9.93 -0.13 4.72
CA ARG A 133 10.04 1.26 4.28
C ARG A 133 10.73 1.36 2.91
N LYS A 134 11.88 0.72 2.72
CA LYS A 134 12.61 0.72 1.44
C LYS A 134 11.75 0.17 0.31
N THR A 135 11.01 -0.90 0.57
CA THR A 135 10.08 -1.47 -0.41
C THR A 135 8.96 -0.48 -0.78
N TRP A 136 8.37 0.21 0.20
CA TRP A 136 7.36 1.23 -0.06
C TRP A 136 7.91 2.46 -0.78
N GLU A 137 9.14 2.88 -0.45
CA GLU A 137 9.84 3.96 -1.16
C GLU A 137 10.11 3.58 -2.62
N GLY A 138 10.47 2.31 -2.88
CA GLY A 138 10.57 1.77 -4.23
C GLY A 138 9.25 1.82 -4.98
N PHE A 139 8.17 1.29 -4.39
CA PHE A 139 6.83 1.38 -4.99
C PHE A 139 6.37 2.82 -5.24
N ASN A 140 6.64 3.73 -4.30
CA ASN A 140 6.37 5.16 -4.44
C ASN A 140 7.08 5.74 -5.66
N ALA A 141 8.35 5.40 -5.86
CA ALA A 141 9.14 5.87 -6.99
C ALA A 141 8.64 5.28 -8.32
N ASP A 142 8.28 3.98 -8.35
CA ASP A 142 7.69 3.32 -9.52
C ASP A 142 6.35 3.98 -9.91
N LEU A 143 5.46 4.19 -8.93
CA LEU A 143 4.17 4.84 -9.12
C LEU A 143 4.34 6.29 -9.60
N LYS A 144 5.29 7.02 -9.02
CA LYS A 144 5.65 8.37 -9.47
C LYS A 144 6.10 8.34 -10.93
N GLY A 145 7.00 7.43 -11.29
CA GLY A 145 7.54 7.29 -12.65
C GLY A 145 6.46 7.04 -13.70
N VAL A 146 5.51 6.12 -13.44
CA VAL A 146 4.41 5.86 -14.38
C VAL A 146 3.39 7.01 -14.44
N CYS A 147 3.12 7.70 -13.32
CA CYS A 147 2.18 8.81 -13.30
C CYS A 147 2.73 10.07 -13.97
N GLU A 148 4.05 10.32 -13.87
CA GLU A 148 4.71 11.49 -14.47
C GLU A 148 5.20 11.22 -15.90
N GLY A 149 5.58 9.98 -16.21
CA GLY A 149 6.13 9.57 -17.49
C GLY A 149 5.09 9.16 -18.54
N GLY A 150 3.82 9.00 -18.16
CA GLY A 150 2.71 8.74 -19.08
C GLY A 150 2.29 10.00 -19.84
N LYS A 151 3.05 10.37 -20.87
CA LYS A 151 2.69 11.40 -21.85
C LYS A 151 2.61 10.83 -23.24
#